data_AF-A0A0C1G502-F1
#
_entry.id   AF-A0A0C1G502-F1
#
_cell.length_a   1.000
_cell.length_b   1.000
_cell.length_c   1.000
_cell.angle_alpha   90.00
_cell.angle_beta   90.00
_cell.angle_gamma   90.00
#
_symmetry.space_group_name_H-M   'P 1'
#
loop_
_entity.id
_entity.type
_entity.pdbx_description
1 polymer ?
#
loop_
_entity_poly.entity_id
_entity_poly.type
_entity_poly.pdbx_seq_one_letter_code
_entity_poly.pdbx_strand_id
1 'polypeptide(L)'
;MNIMRYLLYVILLIGFFYLIFYYNQKSGKETVKLNDSLNNNVLFEGVVVRIQKSTNHAFGIIMLKHVKSSVNEFNKQIKGGIYPYRITGDTAELYCTVSVDRKLGDSVKVVSKDLTIYYNPQKSNEEGSLYVVTEPYNIEYVKENTVFK
;
A
#
# COMPACT_ATOMS: atom_id res chain seq x y z
N MET A 1 -2.10 52.48 11.10
CA MET A 1 -1.97 51.02 10.94
C MET A 1 -0.71 50.76 10.13
N ASN A 2 0.39 50.29 10.75
CA ASN A 2 1.72 50.40 10.13
C ASN A 2 1.91 49.39 8.98
N ILE A 3 2.13 49.92 7.77
CA ILE A 3 2.45 49.18 6.53
C ILE A 3 3.55 48.12 6.75
N MET A 4 4.51 48.41 7.64
CA MET A 4 5.60 47.49 8.02
C MET A 4 5.12 46.19 8.69
N ARG A 5 4.01 46.21 9.43
CA ARG A 5 3.41 44.99 10.01
C ARG A 5 2.78 44.10 8.94
N TYR A 6 2.11 44.69 7.95
CA TYR A 6 1.52 43.94 6.83
C TYR A 6 2.59 43.30 5.94
N LEU A 7 3.69 44.02 5.72
CA LEU A 7 4.82 43.50 4.95
C LEU A 7 5.44 42.26 5.61
N LEU A 8 5.57 42.26 6.94
CA LEU A 8 6.01 41.10 7.71
C LEU A 8 5.07 39.89 7.55
N TYR A 9 3.75 40.12 7.60
CA TYR A 9 2.77 39.04 7.39
C TYR A 9 2.81 38.48 5.97
N VAL A 10 3.03 39.32 4.95
CA VAL A 10 3.19 38.87 3.56
C VAL A 10 4.46 38.03 3.39
N ILE A 11 5.58 38.43 4.01
CA ILE A 11 6.83 37.64 3.98
C ILE A 11 6.64 36.27 4.65
N LEU A 12 5.98 36.24 5.82
CA LEU A 12 5.68 34.99 6.51
C LEU A 12 4.77 34.07 5.69
N LEU A 13 3.77 34.64 5.01
CA LEU A 13 2.86 33.90 4.15
C LEU A 13 3.59 33.29 2.95
N ILE A 14 4.46 34.05 2.28
CA ILE A 14 5.30 33.54 1.17
C ILE A 14 6.23 32.43 1.68
N GLY A 15 6.86 32.63 2.83
CA GLY A 15 7.70 31.61 3.47
C GLY A 15 6.93 30.33 3.80
N PHE A 16 5.68 30.45 4.27
CA PHE A 16 4.81 29.32 4.54
C PHE A 16 4.44 28.55 3.27
N PHE A 17 4.06 29.24 2.19
CA PHE A 17 3.81 28.59 0.90
C PHE A 17 5.06 27.91 0.33
N TYR A 18 6.24 28.52 0.48
CA TYR A 18 7.50 27.92 0.06
C TYR A 18 7.79 26.62 0.85
N LEU A 19 7.59 26.64 2.17
CA LEU A 19 7.71 25.45 3.02
C LEU A 19 6.76 24.33 2.58
N ILE A 20 5.48 24.65 2.37
CA ILE A 20 4.48 23.68 1.87
C ILE A 20 4.93 23.10 0.53
N PHE A 21 5.36 23.94 -0.41
CA PHE A 21 5.81 23.49 -1.72
C PHE A 21 7.02 22.56 -1.62
N TYR A 22 8.01 22.92 -0.81
CA TYR A 22 9.21 22.12 -0.58
C TYR A 22 8.89 20.74 0.04
N TYR A 23 8.04 20.71 1.08
CA TYR A 23 7.63 19.46 1.72
C TYR A 23 6.85 18.55 0.76
N ASN A 24 5.93 19.09 -0.04
CA ASN A 24 5.17 18.31 -1.02
C ASN A 24 6.08 17.72 -2.10
N GLN A 25 7.05 18.49 -2.62
CA GLN A 25 7.99 17.97 -3.61
C GLN A 25 8.88 16.84 -3.06
N LYS A 26 9.33 16.95 -1.81
CA LYS A 26 10.13 15.90 -1.18
C LYS A 26 9.31 14.63 -0.95
N SER A 27 8.10 14.77 -0.40
CA SER A 27 7.18 13.66 -0.14
C SER A 27 6.85 12.90 -1.44
N GLY A 28 6.46 13.63 -2.49
CA GLY A 28 6.15 13.02 -3.79
C GLY A 28 7.32 12.23 -4.39
N LYS A 29 8.56 12.73 -4.26
CA LYS A 29 9.76 12.02 -4.73
C LYS A 29 10.05 10.74 -3.95
N GLU A 30 9.77 10.72 -2.64
CA GLU A 30 9.96 9.52 -1.82
C GLU A 30 8.90 8.46 -2.14
N THR A 31 7.63 8.85 -2.30
CA THR A 31 6.56 7.93 -2.73
C THR A 31 6.83 7.33 -4.10
N VAL A 32 7.27 8.12 -5.09
CA VAL A 32 7.62 7.61 -6.42
C VAL A 32 8.74 6.57 -6.36
N LYS A 33 9.82 6.85 -5.62
CA LYS A 33 10.94 5.89 -5.46
C LYS A 33 10.54 4.59 -4.79
N LEU A 34 9.63 4.65 -3.82
CA LEU A 34 9.11 3.46 -3.14
C LEU A 34 8.22 2.64 -4.08
N ASN A 35 7.38 3.30 -4.87
CA ASN A 35 6.55 2.65 -5.88
C ASN A 35 7.38 2.03 -7.02
N ASP A 36 8.50 2.65 -7.42
CA ASP A 36 9.44 2.06 -8.38
C ASP A 36 10.02 0.72 -7.87
N SER A 37 10.29 0.63 -6.56
CA SER A 37 10.79 -0.61 -5.94
C SER A 37 9.73 -1.72 -5.91
N LEU A 38 8.46 -1.35 -5.98
CA LEU A 38 7.31 -2.24 -6.02
C LEU A 38 7.13 -2.87 -7.41
N ASN A 39 7.67 -2.26 -8.47
CA ASN A 39 7.70 -2.79 -9.83
C ASN A 39 8.77 -3.90 -9.97
N ASN A 40 8.49 -5.05 -9.35
CA ASN A 40 9.45 -6.14 -9.18
C ASN A 40 9.08 -7.41 -9.98
N ASN A 41 8.13 -7.30 -10.93
CA ASN A 41 7.65 -8.38 -11.82
C ASN A 41 7.05 -9.60 -11.09
N VAL A 42 6.67 -9.45 -9.82
CA VAL A 42 5.87 -10.45 -9.11
C VAL A 42 4.43 -10.42 -9.63
N LEU A 43 3.94 -11.59 -10.02
CA LEU A 43 2.58 -11.85 -10.47
C LEU A 43 2.06 -13.03 -9.66
N PHE A 44 0.91 -12.90 -9.03
CA PHE A 44 0.28 -14.06 -8.39
C PHE A 44 -1.23 -13.96 -8.38
N GLU A 45 -1.87 -15.12 -8.34
CA GLU A 45 -3.31 -15.28 -8.22
C GLU A 45 -3.64 -16.29 -7.12
N GLY A 46 -4.66 -16.04 -6.33
CA GLY A 46 -5.12 -16.94 -5.27
C GLY A 46 -6.55 -16.66 -4.84
N VAL A 47 -7.06 -17.49 -3.94
CA VAL A 47 -8.43 -17.39 -3.42
C VAL A 47 -8.41 -16.87 -1.99
N VAL A 48 -9.27 -15.90 -1.70
CA VAL A 48 -9.40 -15.32 -0.35
C VAL A 48 -9.93 -16.35 0.63
N VAL A 49 -9.14 -16.67 1.66
CA VAL A 49 -9.52 -17.60 2.74
C VAL A 49 -9.69 -16.91 4.09
N ARG A 50 -9.14 -15.70 4.26
CA ARG A 50 -9.30 -14.91 5.48
C ARG A 50 -9.17 -13.42 5.15
N ILE A 51 -9.98 -12.61 5.81
CA ILE A 51 -9.90 -11.15 5.77
C ILE A 51 -9.81 -10.67 7.21
N GLN A 52 -8.79 -9.86 7.51
CA GLN A 52 -8.63 -9.19 8.79
C GLN A 52 -8.57 -7.70 8.54
N LYS A 53 -9.48 -6.94 9.15
CA LYS A 53 -9.51 -5.48 9.01
C LYS A 53 -9.01 -4.83 10.30
N SER A 54 -8.21 -3.78 10.17
CA SER A 54 -7.87 -2.94 11.31
C SER A 54 -9.13 -2.25 11.81
N THR A 55 -9.23 -2.05 13.13
CA THR A 55 -10.44 -1.48 13.75
C THR A 55 -10.56 0.02 13.55
N ASN A 56 -9.45 0.69 13.23
CA ASN A 56 -9.37 2.15 13.24
C ASN A 56 -9.41 2.80 11.85
N HIS A 57 -9.22 2.07 10.75
CA HIS A 57 -9.39 2.59 9.39
C HIS A 57 -9.53 1.46 8.36
N ALA A 58 -9.60 1.79 7.06
CA ALA A 58 -9.89 0.85 5.99
C ALA A 58 -8.69 -0.01 5.55
N PHE A 59 -7.76 -0.37 6.43
CA PHE A 59 -6.59 -1.21 6.12
C PHE A 59 -6.77 -2.64 6.65
N GLY A 60 -6.12 -3.62 6.04
CA GLY A 60 -6.21 -4.99 6.52
C GLY A 60 -5.26 -5.97 5.85
N ILE A 61 -5.34 -7.22 6.32
CA ILE A 61 -4.62 -8.36 5.78
C ILE A 61 -5.62 -9.28 5.09
N ILE A 62 -5.41 -9.55 3.81
CA ILE A 62 -6.15 -10.56 3.05
C ILE A 62 -5.23 -11.77 2.87
N MET A 63 -5.65 -12.92 3.39
CA MET A 63 -4.93 -14.19 3.21
C MET A 63 -5.47 -14.92 1.99
N LEU A 64 -4.56 -15.35 1.13
CA LEU A 64 -4.84 -16.12 -0.07
C LEU A 64 -4.30 -17.55 0.07
N LYS A 65 -5.02 -18.51 -0.50
CA LYS A 65 -4.56 -19.89 -0.71
C LYS A 65 -4.69 -20.31 -2.17
N HIS A 66 -4.12 -21.47 -2.49
CA HIS A 66 -4.00 -21.99 -3.85
C HIS A 66 -3.26 -21.01 -4.77
N VAL A 67 -2.25 -20.36 -4.19
CA VAL A 67 -1.52 -19.30 -4.86
C VAL A 67 -0.71 -19.87 -6.02
N LYS A 68 -0.97 -19.34 -7.22
CA LYS A 68 -0.12 -19.52 -8.40
C LYS A 68 0.68 -18.23 -8.57
N SER A 69 1.99 -18.31 -8.39
CA SER A 69 2.86 -17.15 -8.37
C SER A 69 4.03 -17.30 -9.33
N SER A 70 4.53 -16.19 -9.88
CA SER A 70 5.78 -16.15 -10.65
C SER A 70 7.01 -16.41 -9.79
N VAL A 71 6.88 -16.32 -8.46
CA VAL A 71 7.92 -16.62 -7.47
C VAL A 71 7.38 -17.55 -6.40
N ASN A 72 8.16 -18.54 -5.97
CA ASN A 72 7.75 -19.46 -4.91
C ASN A 72 7.73 -18.78 -3.52
N GLU A 73 8.65 -17.84 -3.30
CA GLU A 73 8.76 -17.09 -2.06
C GLU A 73 9.01 -15.62 -2.33
N PHE A 74 8.36 -14.77 -1.55
CA PHE A 74 8.60 -13.33 -1.55
C PHE A 74 8.48 -12.79 -0.13
N ASN A 75 9.62 -12.48 0.49
CA ASN A 75 9.73 -11.86 1.81
C ASN A 75 10.86 -10.82 1.82
N LYS A 76 10.80 -9.89 0.87
CA LYS A 76 11.83 -8.84 0.75
C LYS A 76 11.54 -7.72 1.75
N GLN A 77 12.60 -7.05 2.18
CA GLN A 77 12.52 -5.82 2.95
C GLN A 77 12.69 -4.61 2.02
N ILE A 78 12.10 -3.48 2.40
CA ILE A 78 12.28 -2.21 1.72
C ILE A 78 12.57 -1.13 2.75
N LYS A 79 13.47 -0.20 2.42
CA LYS A 79 13.78 0.92 3.32
C LYS A 79 12.60 1.89 3.32
N GLY A 80 12.09 2.22 4.51
CA GLY A 80 10.99 3.18 4.66
C GLY A 80 9.59 2.59 4.60
N GLY A 81 9.44 1.26 4.57
CA GLY A 81 8.13 0.61 4.61
C GLY A 81 8.23 -0.92 4.57
N ILE A 82 7.12 -1.56 4.21
CA ILE A 82 7.07 -3.00 3.89
C ILE A 82 6.37 -3.20 2.55
N TYR A 83 6.72 -4.27 1.84
CA TYR A 83 5.98 -4.65 0.63
C TYR A 83 4.53 -4.98 1.00
N PRO A 84 3.55 -4.63 0.14
CA PRO A 84 2.13 -4.88 0.40
C PRO A 84 1.71 -6.34 0.22
N TYR A 85 2.68 -7.26 0.12
CA TYR A 85 2.40 -8.68 0.06
C TYR A 85 3.59 -9.50 0.52
N ARG A 86 3.29 -10.72 0.95
CA ARG A 86 4.24 -11.78 1.26
C ARG A 86 3.74 -13.09 0.67
N ILE A 87 4.65 -13.88 0.10
CA ILE A 87 4.32 -15.15 -0.57
C ILE A 87 5.21 -16.24 0.01
N THR A 88 4.62 -17.39 0.34
CA THR A 88 5.34 -18.61 0.74
C THR A 88 4.59 -19.81 0.20
N GLY A 89 5.12 -20.44 -0.86
CA GLY A 89 4.53 -21.63 -1.47
C GLY A 89 3.13 -21.36 -2.01
N ASP A 90 2.14 -22.10 -1.48
CA ASP A 90 0.74 -22.06 -1.91
C ASP A 90 -0.10 -20.96 -1.23
N THR A 91 0.54 -20.14 -0.39
CA THR A 91 -0.11 -19.17 0.48
C THR A 91 0.50 -17.78 0.29
N ALA A 92 -0.33 -16.75 0.34
CA ALA A 92 0.11 -15.36 0.30
C ALA A 92 -0.72 -14.48 1.24
N GLU A 93 -0.16 -13.36 1.64
CA GLU A 93 -0.88 -12.28 2.30
C GLU A 93 -0.80 -11.01 1.45
N LEU A 94 -1.88 -10.25 1.43
CA LEU A 94 -1.95 -8.89 0.90
C LEU A 94 -2.19 -7.91 2.05
N TYR A 95 -1.47 -6.80 2.04
CA TYR A 95 -1.60 -5.71 3.00
C TYR A 95 -2.10 -4.49 2.26
N CYS A 96 -3.41 -4.29 2.26
CA CYS A 96 -4.04 -3.29 1.43
C CYS A 96 -5.31 -2.73 2.06
N THR A 97 -5.92 -1.77 1.38
CA THR A 97 -7.24 -1.29 1.74
C THR A 97 -8.26 -2.41 1.54
N VAL A 98 -9.06 -2.69 2.57
CA VAL A 98 -10.10 -3.75 2.53
C VAL A 98 -11.47 -3.10 2.43
N SER A 99 -12.10 -3.21 1.26
CA SER A 99 -13.48 -2.78 1.05
C SER A 99 -14.47 -3.78 1.68
N VAL A 100 -15.68 -3.30 2.01
CA VAL A 100 -16.73 -4.11 2.63
C VAL A 100 -17.27 -5.21 1.73
N ASP A 101 -17.05 -5.10 0.42
CA ASP A 101 -17.56 -6.03 -0.59
C ASP A 101 -16.67 -7.26 -0.79
N ARG A 102 -15.45 -7.27 -0.22
CA ARG A 102 -14.53 -8.42 -0.30
C ARG A 102 -15.07 -9.59 0.51
N LYS A 103 -15.11 -10.78 -0.09
CA LYS A 103 -15.67 -11.99 0.53
C LYS A 103 -14.70 -13.17 0.45
N LEU A 104 -14.91 -14.13 1.34
CA LEU A 104 -14.21 -15.41 1.26
C LEU A 104 -14.61 -16.12 -0.04
N GLY A 105 -13.63 -16.76 -0.69
CA GLY A 105 -13.83 -17.42 -1.98
C GLY A 105 -13.63 -16.51 -3.20
N ASP A 106 -13.45 -15.20 -3.02
CA ASP A 106 -13.08 -14.30 -4.12
C ASP A 106 -11.71 -14.69 -4.69
N SER A 107 -11.56 -14.61 -6.02
CA SER A 107 -10.25 -14.70 -6.66
C SER A 107 -9.58 -13.32 -6.62
N VAL A 108 -8.28 -13.29 -6.33
CA VAL A 108 -7.48 -12.08 -6.37
C VAL A 108 -6.24 -12.33 -7.21
N LYS A 109 -5.97 -11.43 -8.14
CA LYS A 109 -4.77 -11.42 -8.96
C LYS A 109 -3.99 -10.13 -8.71
N VAL A 110 -2.71 -10.24 -8.41
CA VAL A 110 -1.82 -9.09 -8.21
C VAL A 110 -0.80 -9.03 -9.32
N VAL A 111 -0.67 -7.85 -9.94
CA VAL A 111 0.33 -7.55 -10.96
C VAL A 111 1.18 -6.40 -10.44
N SER A 112 2.33 -6.72 -9.86
CA SER A 112 3.21 -5.71 -9.24
C SER A 112 3.75 -4.68 -10.24
N LYS A 113 3.96 -5.08 -11.50
CA LYS A 113 4.45 -4.20 -12.56
C LYS A 113 3.50 -3.04 -12.86
N ASP A 114 2.21 -3.30 -12.75
CA ASP A 114 1.15 -2.34 -13.03
C ASP A 114 0.64 -1.67 -11.73
N LEU A 115 1.19 -2.07 -10.58
CA LEU A 115 0.75 -1.65 -9.24
C LEU A 115 -0.76 -1.89 -9.03
N THR A 116 -1.27 -3.01 -9.56
CA THR A 116 -2.72 -3.30 -9.58
C THR A 116 -3.04 -4.62 -8.87
N ILE A 117 -4.16 -4.58 -8.13
CA ILE A 117 -4.84 -5.73 -7.55
C ILE A 117 -6.17 -5.89 -8.31
N TYR A 118 -6.37 -7.01 -8.97
CA TYR A 118 -7.62 -7.34 -9.64
C TYR A 118 -8.45 -8.26 -8.74
N TYR A 119 -9.69 -7.87 -8.50
CA TYR A 119 -10.64 -8.62 -7.71
C TYR A 119 -11.65 -9.33 -8.61
N ASN A 120 -11.80 -10.64 -8.41
CA ASN A 120 -12.61 -11.52 -9.24
C ASN A 120 -12.40 -11.29 -10.75
N PRO A 121 -11.17 -11.40 -11.26
CA PRO A 121 -10.80 -10.96 -12.62
C PRO A 121 -11.58 -11.64 -13.76
N GLN A 122 -12.23 -12.78 -13.49
CA GLN A 122 -13.10 -13.46 -14.46
C GLN A 122 -14.56 -12.98 -14.45
N LYS A 123 -14.98 -12.28 -13.39
CA LYS A 123 -16.38 -11.91 -13.12
C LYS A 123 -16.60 -10.39 -12.97
N SER A 124 -15.57 -9.63 -12.62
CA SER A 124 -15.61 -8.18 -12.45
C SER A 124 -14.32 -7.52 -12.90
N ASN A 125 -14.43 -6.25 -13.30
CA ASN A 125 -13.29 -5.36 -13.57
C ASN A 125 -12.97 -4.50 -12.33
N GLU A 126 -13.16 -5.05 -11.13
CA GLU A 126 -12.85 -4.32 -9.92
C GLU A 126 -11.35 -4.34 -9.66
N GLU A 127 -10.79 -3.15 -9.51
CA GLU A 127 -9.36 -2.93 -9.37
C GLU A 127 -9.08 -2.17 -8.08
N GLY A 128 -8.02 -2.58 -7.39
CA GLY A 128 -7.39 -1.86 -6.30
C GLY A 128 -5.97 -1.47 -6.69
N SER A 129 -5.46 -0.45 -6.03
CA SER A 129 -4.07 -0.04 -6.19
C SER A 129 -3.16 -0.73 -5.18
N LEU A 130 -1.94 -1.02 -5.61
CA LEU A 130 -0.89 -1.64 -4.81
C LEU A 130 0.15 -0.59 -4.42
N TYR A 131 0.35 -0.37 -3.12
CA TYR A 131 1.27 0.64 -2.59
C TYR A 131 2.18 0.07 -1.52
N VAL A 132 3.41 0.60 -1.39
CA VAL A 132 4.27 0.24 -0.25
C VAL A 132 3.57 0.69 1.02
N VAL A 133 3.51 -0.18 2.02
CA VAL A 133 2.92 0.18 3.31
C VAL A 133 3.96 0.99 4.08
N THR A 134 3.68 2.29 4.24
CA THR A 134 4.62 3.25 4.85
C THR A 134 4.17 3.73 6.23
N GLU A 135 2.89 3.61 6.54
CA GLU A 135 2.34 4.13 7.79
C GLU A 135 2.78 3.25 8.96
N PRO A 136 3.41 3.81 10.01
CA PRO A 136 3.90 3.02 11.14
C PRO A 136 2.84 2.14 11.80
N TYR A 137 1.60 2.65 11.91
CA TYR A 137 0.48 1.90 12.46
C TYR A 137 0.09 0.69 11.60
N ASN A 138 0.13 0.83 10.27
CA ASN A 138 -0.16 -0.29 9.35
C ASN A 138 0.92 -1.35 9.39
N ILE A 139 2.17 -0.91 9.45
CA ILE A 139 3.32 -1.80 9.60
C ILE A 139 3.21 -2.60 10.90
N GLU A 140 2.87 -1.94 12.01
CA GLU A 140 2.72 -2.62 13.30
C GLU A 140 1.55 -3.60 13.30
N TYR A 141 0.41 -3.20 12.73
CA TYR A 141 -0.73 -4.09 12.56
C TYR A 141 -0.36 -5.35 11.76
N VAL A 142 0.42 -5.21 10.68
CA VAL A 142 0.91 -6.37 9.91
C VAL A 142 1.80 -7.28 10.76
N LYS A 143 2.75 -6.71 11.52
CA LYS A 143 3.64 -7.52 12.39
C LYS A 143 2.87 -8.32 13.43
N GLU A 144 1.84 -7.72 14.04
CA GLU A 144 1.05 -8.36 15.08
C GLU A 144 0.13 -9.47 14.54
N ASN A 145 -0.35 -9.34 13.30
CA ASN A 145 -1.45 -10.15 12.78
C ASN A 145 -1.08 -11.05 11.58
N THR A 146 0.13 -10.92 11.03
CA THR A 146 0.61 -11.81 9.95
C THR A 146 0.68 -13.26 10.41
N VAL A 147 0.32 -14.18 9.52
CA VAL A 147 0.50 -15.62 9.73
C VAL A 147 1.95 -16.05 9.49
N PHE A 148 2.75 -15.21 8.83
CA PHE A 148 4.14 -15.51 8.51
C PHE A 148 5.07 -14.98 9.61
N LYS A 149 5.11 -15.67 10.75
CA LYS A 149 6.04 -15.37 11.84
C LYS A 149 7.47 -15.81 11.54
#